data_AF-G5K0G1-F1
#
_entry.id   AF-G5K0G1-F1
#
_cell.length_a   1.000
_cell.length_b   1.000
_cell.length_c   1.000
_cell.angle_alpha   90.00
_cell.angle_beta   90.00
_cell.angle_gamma   90.00
#
_symmetry.space_group_name_H-M   'P 1'
#
loop_
_entity.id
_entity.type
_entity.pdbx_description
1 polymer ?
#
loop_
_entity_poly.entity_id
_entity_poly.type
_entity_poly.pdbx_seq_one_letter_code
_entity_poly.pdbx_strand_id
1 'polypeptide(L)'
;MNRLKELRKEKGLTQQDMSEFLNMSRRGYQKIENGESQIKPDKAQALADYFDVPVGYLLGFEQQLINDNEFLRDENTRLNREFSELNHAVAKANLLDIIIDEGYILQSALDKCIAKLDEIDRKELKSWKN
;
A
#
# COMPACT_ATOMS: atom_id res chain seq x y z
N MET A 1 -7.23 -0.18 -14.82
CA MET A 1 -7.90 -1.43 -15.26
C MET A 1 -9.40 -1.18 -15.29
N ASN A 2 -10.13 -1.79 -16.21
CA ASN A 2 -11.61 -1.82 -16.21
C ASN A 2 -12.07 -3.26 -16.49
N ARG A 3 -13.35 -3.56 -16.24
CA ARG A 3 -13.93 -4.92 -16.41
C ARG A 3 -14.67 -5.13 -17.73
N LEU A 4 -14.59 -4.18 -18.67
CA LEU A 4 -15.38 -4.19 -19.90
C LEU A 4 -15.13 -5.43 -20.76
N LYS A 5 -13.87 -5.84 -20.87
CA LYS A 5 -13.48 -7.03 -21.65
C LYS A 5 -14.03 -8.32 -21.05
N GLU A 6 -14.02 -8.41 -19.73
CA GLU A 6 -14.49 -9.58 -18.96
C GLU A 6 -16.01 -9.70 -19.13
N LEU A 7 -16.75 -8.66 -18.77
CA LEU A 7 -18.20 -8.57 -18.85
C LEU A 7 -18.73 -8.86 -20.27
N ARG A 8 -18.08 -8.28 -21.28
CA ARG A 8 -18.43 -8.50 -22.68
C ARG A 8 -18.26 -9.97 -23.08
N LYS A 9 -17.14 -10.60 -22.69
CA LYS A 9 -16.85 -12.01 -23.03
C LYS A 9 -17.78 -12.98 -22.30
N GLU A 10 -18.14 -12.71 -21.05
CA GLU A 10 -19.11 -13.52 -20.29
C GLU A 10 -20.48 -13.57 -20.97
N LYS A 11 -20.89 -12.46 -21.59
CA LYS A 11 -22.13 -12.37 -22.37
C LYS A 11 -21.98 -12.86 -23.83
N GLY A 12 -20.80 -13.30 -24.24
CA GLY A 12 -20.53 -13.75 -25.61
C GLY A 12 -20.52 -12.65 -26.66
N LEU A 13 -20.38 -11.39 -26.26
CA LEU A 13 -20.49 -10.22 -27.12
C LEU A 13 -19.16 -9.87 -27.79
N THR A 14 -19.22 -9.25 -28.96
CA THR A 14 -18.06 -8.72 -29.68
C THR A 14 -17.83 -7.24 -29.36
N GLN A 15 -16.62 -6.74 -29.64
CA GLN A 15 -16.33 -5.31 -29.53
C GLN A 15 -17.17 -4.47 -30.51
N GLN A 16 -17.68 -5.10 -31.59
CA GLN A 16 -18.57 -4.46 -32.54
C GLN A 16 -19.95 -4.23 -31.90
N ASP A 17 -20.54 -5.27 -31.28
CA ASP A 17 -21.85 -5.19 -30.62
C ASP A 17 -21.89 -4.07 -29.56
N MET A 18 -20.81 -3.94 -28.78
CA MET A 18 -20.70 -2.89 -27.77
C MET A 18 -20.52 -1.50 -28.36
N SER A 19 -19.80 -1.40 -29.48
CA SER A 19 -19.65 -0.11 -30.16
C SER A 19 -20.96 0.35 -30.79
N GLU A 20 -21.77 -0.57 -31.31
CA GLU A 20 -23.10 -0.29 -31.86
C GLU A 20 -24.07 0.13 -30.75
N PHE A 21 -24.10 -0.60 -29.62
CA PHE A 21 -24.89 -0.24 -28.45
C PHE A 21 -24.58 1.18 -27.95
N LEU A 22 -23.31 1.57 -27.94
CA LEU A 22 -22.87 2.89 -27.48
C LEU A 22 -22.83 3.96 -28.58
N ASN A 23 -23.33 3.66 -29.77
CA ASN A 23 -23.29 4.52 -30.94
C ASN A 23 -21.90 5.18 -31.13
N MET A 24 -20.87 4.35 -31.25
CA MET A 24 -19.48 4.78 -31.45
C MET A 24 -18.69 3.85 -32.34
N SER A 25 -17.47 4.27 -32.70
CA SER A 25 -16.60 3.41 -33.49
C SER A 25 -16.09 2.23 -32.66
N ARG A 26 -15.99 1.06 -33.31
CA ARG A 26 -15.35 -0.15 -32.74
C ARG A 26 -13.96 0.12 -32.20
N ARG A 27 -13.16 0.92 -32.95
CA ARG A 27 -11.81 1.32 -32.52
C ARG A 27 -11.84 2.18 -31.26
N GLY A 28 -12.83 3.07 -31.13
CA GLY A 28 -13.04 3.84 -29.92
C GLY A 28 -13.35 2.94 -28.72
N TYR A 29 -14.26 1.98 -28.89
CA TYR A 29 -14.59 1.03 -27.83
C TYR A 29 -13.38 0.16 -27.44
N GLN A 30 -12.62 -0.34 -28.42
CA GLN A 30 -11.40 -1.11 -28.17
C GLN A 30 -10.38 -0.34 -27.33
N LYS A 31 -10.16 0.95 -27.62
CA LYS A 31 -9.26 1.80 -26.83
C LYS A 31 -9.74 1.94 -25.39
N ILE A 32 -11.05 2.10 -25.19
CA ILE A 32 -11.63 2.16 -23.84
C ILE A 32 -11.42 0.83 -23.12
N GLU A 33 -11.72 -0.30 -23.75
CA GLU A 33 -11.53 -1.64 -23.19
C GLU A 33 -10.06 -1.91 -22.80
N ASN A 34 -9.11 -1.40 -23.59
CA ASN A 34 -7.68 -1.50 -23.29
C ASN A 34 -7.16 -0.46 -22.28
N GLY A 35 -7.97 0.51 -21.87
CA GLY A 35 -7.56 1.62 -21.00
C GLY A 35 -6.74 2.71 -21.69
N GLU A 36 -6.67 2.70 -23.03
CA GLU A 36 -6.02 3.72 -23.85
C GLU A 36 -6.88 4.99 -24.01
N SER A 37 -8.16 4.95 -23.62
CA SER A 37 -9.08 6.08 -23.67
C SER A 37 -10.05 6.05 -22.51
N GLN A 38 -10.36 7.23 -21.97
CA GLN A 38 -11.33 7.38 -20.90
C GLN A 38 -12.76 7.21 -21.45
N ILE A 39 -13.56 6.43 -20.73
CA ILE A 39 -14.99 6.33 -21.01
C ILE A 39 -15.71 7.56 -20.45
N LYS A 40 -16.64 8.12 -21.22
CA LYS A 40 -17.47 9.22 -20.74
C LYS A 40 -18.51 8.73 -19.72
N PRO A 41 -18.90 9.54 -18.72
CA PRO A 41 -19.81 9.11 -17.66
C PRO A 41 -21.15 8.55 -18.15
N ASP A 42 -21.75 9.16 -19.19
CA ASP A 42 -22.98 8.71 -19.83
C ASP A 42 -22.86 7.29 -20.40
N LYS A 43 -21.76 7.00 -21.09
CA LYS A 43 -21.48 5.68 -21.64
C LYS A 43 -21.14 4.66 -20.58
N ALA A 44 -20.45 5.07 -19.52
CA ALA A 44 -20.15 4.21 -18.38
C ALA A 44 -21.43 3.76 -17.68
N GLN A 45 -22.38 4.69 -17.48
CA GLN A 45 -23.70 4.37 -16.92
C GLN A 45 -24.48 3.43 -17.85
N ALA A 46 -24.53 3.71 -19.16
CA ALA A 46 -25.24 2.85 -20.11
C ALA A 46 -24.70 1.41 -20.14
N LEU A 47 -23.38 1.23 -20.03
CA LEU A 47 -22.79 -0.11 -19.93
C LEU A 47 -23.06 -0.77 -18.57
N ALA A 48 -23.03 0.01 -17.49
CA ALA A 48 -23.33 -0.48 -16.14
C ALA A 48 -24.76 -1.02 -16.08
N ASP A 49 -25.71 -0.27 -16.65
CA ASP A 49 -27.11 -0.68 -16.76
C ASP A 49 -27.26 -1.91 -17.68
N TYR A 50 -26.54 -1.95 -18.80
CA TYR A 50 -26.57 -3.08 -19.74
C TYR A 50 -26.05 -4.39 -19.12
N PHE A 51 -24.98 -4.30 -18.33
CA PHE A 51 -24.37 -5.46 -17.69
C PHE A 51 -24.99 -5.78 -16.31
N ASP A 52 -25.89 -4.94 -15.82
CA ASP A 52 -26.52 -5.04 -14.50
C ASP A 52 -25.48 -5.06 -13.36
N VAL A 53 -24.54 -4.11 -13.40
CA VAL A 53 -23.47 -3.96 -12.40
C VAL A 53 -23.30 -2.50 -12.00
N PRO A 54 -22.77 -2.20 -10.79
CA PRO A 54 -22.42 -0.84 -10.42
C PRO A 54 -21.34 -0.24 -11.35
N VAL A 55 -21.42 1.06 -11.62
CA VAL A 55 -20.40 1.78 -12.42
C VAL A 55 -19.00 1.60 -11.83
N GLY A 56 -18.88 1.58 -10.49
CA GLY A 56 -17.60 1.36 -9.82
C GLY A 56 -16.99 -0.01 -10.10
N TYR A 57 -17.82 -1.06 -10.12
CA TYR A 57 -17.40 -2.41 -10.50
C TYR A 57 -16.95 -2.45 -11.97
N LEU A 58 -17.75 -1.88 -12.87
CA LEU A 58 -17.45 -1.81 -14.30
C LEU A 58 -16.11 -1.12 -14.59
N LEU A 59 -15.82 -0.04 -13.86
CA LEU A 59 -14.57 0.73 -13.96
C LEU A 59 -13.42 0.12 -13.15
N GLY A 60 -13.63 -0.96 -12.41
CA GLY A 60 -12.59 -1.67 -11.66
C GLY A 60 -12.22 -1.05 -10.31
N PHE A 61 -13.01 -0.13 -9.76
CA PHE A 61 -12.73 0.53 -8.48
C PHE A 61 -12.83 -0.41 -7.27
N GLU A 62 -13.69 -1.42 -7.31
CA GLU A 62 -13.83 -2.36 -6.18
C GLU A 62 -12.56 -3.19 -5.95
N GLN A 63 -11.92 -3.69 -7.02
CA GLN A 63 -10.65 -4.41 -6.88
C GLN A 63 -9.55 -3.49 -6.36
N GLN A 64 -9.53 -2.23 -6.80
CA GLN A 64 -8.58 -1.25 -6.31
C GLN A 64 -8.75 -1.01 -4.81
N LEU A 65 -9.99 -0.84 -4.33
CA LEU A 65 -10.27 -0.66 -2.90
C LEU A 65 -9.85 -1.86 -2.05
N ILE A 66 -10.02 -3.09 -2.56
CA ILE A 66 -9.57 -4.30 -1.86
C ILE A 66 -8.05 -4.31 -1.74
N ASN A 67 -7.34 -4.06 -2.85
CA ASN A 67 -5.88 -4.03 -2.86
C ASN A 67 -5.32 -2.92 -1.97
N ASP A 68 -5.93 -1.74 -2.01
CA ASP A 68 -5.53 -0.60 -1.18
C ASP A 68 -5.72 -0.93 0.31
N ASN A 69 -6.81 -1.60 0.68
CA ASN A 69 -7.03 -2.04 2.06
C ASN A 69 -5.99 -3.07 2.53
N GLU A 70 -5.59 -4.00 1.66
CA GLU A 70 -4.55 -4.99 1.97
C GLU A 70 -3.20 -4.31 2.19
N PHE A 71 -2.79 -3.44 1.27
CA PHE A 71 -1.57 -2.64 1.40
C PHE A 71 -1.56 -1.80 2.69
N LEU A 72 -2.67 -1.12 2.98
CA LEU A 72 -2.80 -0.30 4.19
C LEU A 72 -2.70 -1.13 5.47
N ARG A 73 -3.22 -2.37 5.49
CA ARG A 73 -3.10 -3.28 6.63
C ARG A 73 -1.66 -3.74 6.85
N ASP A 74 -0.96 -4.08 5.78
CA ASP A 74 0.44 -4.51 5.86
C ASP A 74 1.34 -3.37 6.37
N GLU A 75 1.13 -2.16 5.84
CA GLU A 75 1.85 -0.97 6.27
C GLU A 75 1.55 -0.62 7.74
N ASN A 76 0.29 -0.71 8.17
CA ASN A 76 -0.08 -0.52 9.58
C ASN A 76 0.62 -1.55 10.48
N THR A 77 0.68 -2.81 10.04
CA THR A 77 1.36 -3.88 10.79
C THR A 77 2.85 -3.60 10.93
N ARG A 78 3.51 -3.11 9.87
CA ARG A 78 4.91 -2.70 9.91
C ARG A 78 5.13 -1.55 10.89
N LEU A 79 4.36 -0.47 10.74
CA LEU A 79 4.47 0.72 11.59
C LEU A 79 4.22 0.40 13.07
N ASN A 80 3.24 -0.45 13.38
CA ASN A 80 2.98 -0.88 14.75
C ASN A 80 4.16 -1.67 15.34
N ARG A 81 4.86 -2.49 14.53
CA ARG A 81 6.07 -3.19 14.98
C ARG A 81 7.19 -2.19 15.28
N GLU A 82 7.48 -1.28 14.35
CA GLU A 82 8.51 -0.24 14.52
C GLU A 82 8.21 0.65 15.75
N PHE A 83 6.94 1.04 15.93
CA PHE A 83 6.50 1.81 17.08
C PHE A 83 6.68 1.03 18.40
N SER A 84 6.40 -0.28 18.41
CA SER A 84 6.64 -1.13 19.57
C SER A 84 8.12 -1.23 19.92
N GLU A 85 9.00 -1.32 18.93
CA GLU A 85 10.45 -1.34 19.13
C GLU A 85 10.95 -0.01 19.71
N LEU A 86 10.45 1.11 19.19
CA LEU A 86 10.77 2.45 19.71
C LEU A 86 10.29 2.61 21.15
N ASN A 87 9.06 2.20 21.47
CA ASN A 87 8.54 2.25 22.83
C ASN A 87 9.39 1.44 23.80
N HIS A 88 9.89 0.28 23.38
CA HIS A 88 10.77 -0.52 24.21
C HIS A 88 12.13 0.18 24.45
N ALA A 89 12.69 0.83 23.44
CA ALA A 89 13.91 1.63 23.59
C ALA A 89 13.71 2.82 24.54
N VAL A 90 12.58 3.52 24.43
CA VAL A 90 12.21 4.61 25.35
C VAL A 90 12.04 4.11 26.77
N ALA A 91 11.36 2.97 26.97
CA ALA A 91 11.21 2.37 28.29
C ALA A 91 12.56 2.01 28.93
N LYS A 92 13.52 1.52 28.13
CA LYS A 92 14.90 1.27 28.58
C LYS A 92 15.62 2.56 28.99
N ALA A 93 15.48 3.64 28.21
CA ALA A 93 16.07 4.93 28.55
C ALA A 93 15.51 5.47 29.88
N ASN A 94 14.17 5.45 30.04
CA ASN A 94 13.54 5.87 31.29
C ASN A 94 14.00 5.04 32.50
N LEU A 95 14.25 3.73 32.31
CA LEU A 95 14.78 2.89 33.38
C LEU A 95 16.21 3.31 33.77
N LEU A 96 17.05 3.71 32.81
CA LEU A 96 18.39 4.21 33.11
C LEU A 96 18.34 5.48 33.96
N ASP A 97 17.44 6.40 33.61
CA ASP A 97 17.23 7.63 34.38
C ASP A 97 16.85 7.31 35.83
N ILE A 98 15.90 6.39 36.04
CA ILE A 98 15.50 5.93 37.38
C ILE A 98 16.69 5.34 38.17
N ILE A 99 17.51 4.50 37.53
CA ILE A 99 18.66 3.85 38.19
C ILE A 99 19.72 4.88 38.61
N ILE A 100 19.91 5.95 37.83
CA ILE A 100 20.81 7.05 38.18
C ILE A 100 20.23 7.87 39.34
N ASP A 101 18.96 8.25 39.26
CA ASP A 101 18.30 9.10 40.25
C ASP A 101 18.25 8.43 41.63
N GLU A 102 18.00 7.11 41.67
CA GLU A 102 18.03 6.31 42.89
C GLU A 102 19.46 6.00 43.39
N GLY A 103 20.49 6.42 42.64
CA GLY A 103 21.89 6.29 43.04
C GLY A 103 22.47 4.88 42.91
N TYR A 104 21.80 3.97 42.19
CA TYR A 104 22.33 2.63 41.92
C TYR A 104 23.55 2.65 41.00
N ILE A 105 23.65 3.66 40.12
CA ILE A 105 24.83 3.92 39.28
C ILE A 105 25.13 5.41 39.22
N LEU A 106 26.42 5.75 39.13
CA LEU A 106 26.85 7.12 38.86
C LEU A 106 26.84 7.39 37.35
N GLN A 107 26.40 8.58 36.94
CA GLN A 107 26.43 9.03 35.55
C GLN A 107 27.82 8.82 34.89
N SER A 108 28.89 9.16 35.61
CA SER A 108 30.27 9.01 35.12
C SER A 108 30.69 7.56 34.87
N ALA A 109 30.05 6.58 35.52
CA ALA A 109 30.25 5.17 35.26
C ALA A 109 29.48 4.73 34.01
N LEU A 110 28.25 5.23 33.82
CA LEU A 110 27.45 4.98 32.62
C LEU A 110 28.11 5.54 31.36
N ASP A 111 28.60 6.77 31.41
CA ASP A 111 29.28 7.43 30.26
C ASP A 111 30.49 6.62 29.77
N LYS A 112 31.26 6.03 30.71
CA LYS A 112 32.39 5.14 30.39
C LYS A 112 31.93 3.85 29.73
N CYS A 113 30.79 3.30 30.16
CA CYS A 113 30.22 2.09 29.56
C CYS A 113 29.72 2.37 28.12
N ILE A 114 29.04 3.49 27.91
CA ILE A 114 28.59 3.93 26.57
C ILE A 114 29.78 4.11 25.63
N ALA A 115 30.83 4.81 26.06
CA ALA A 115 32.03 5.02 25.24
C ALA A 115 32.72 3.70 24.80
N LYS A 116 32.66 2.66 25.64
CA LYS A 116 33.15 1.31 25.29
C LYS A 116 32.25 0.61 24.28
N LEU A 117 30.93 0.74 24.41
CA LEU A 117 29.98 0.19 23.44
C LEU A 117 30.18 0.82 22.07
N ASP A 118 30.32 2.15 21.99
CA ASP A 118 30.60 2.84 20.73
C ASP A 118 31.88 2.32 20.05
N GLU A 119 32.87 1.90 20.82
CA GLU A 119 34.11 1.32 20.27
C GLU A 119 33.89 -0.09 19.69
N ILE A 120 33.00 -0.87 20.30
CA ILE A 120 32.61 -2.20 19.82
C ILE A 120 31.80 -2.05 18.52
N ASP A 121 30.78 -1.18 18.51
CA ASP A 121 29.92 -0.96 17.34
C ASP A 121 30.74 -0.49 16.13
N ARG A 122 31.70 0.42 16.35
CA ARG A 122 32.64 0.87 15.30
C ARG A 122 33.51 -0.26 14.73
N LYS A 123 33.84 -1.28 15.53
CA LYS A 123 34.61 -2.45 15.08
C LYS A 123 33.74 -3.42 14.28
N GLU A 124 32.50 -3.66 14.72
CA GLU A 124 31.54 -4.52 14.02
C GLU A 124 31.13 -3.93 12.65
N LEU A 125 30.85 -2.63 12.59
CA LEU A 125 30.55 -1.94 11.32
C LEU A 125 31.71 -1.99 10.30
N LYS A 126 32.95 -2.12 10.77
CA LYS A 126 34.13 -2.30 9.90
C LYS A 126 34.27 -3.74 9.41
N SER A 127 33.86 -4.74 10.19
CA SER A 127 33.95 -6.15 9.78
C SER A 127 32.91 -6.53 8.72
N TRP A 128 31.78 -5.83 8.66
CA TRP A 128 30.72 -6.05 7.67
C TRP A 128 31.01 -5.42 6.30
N LYS A 129 32.02 -4.54 6.22
CA LYS A 129 32.43 -3.84 4.99
C LYS A 129 33.60 -4.49 4.25
N ASN A 130 34.18 -5.56 4.81
CA ASN A 130 35.23 -6.38 4.20
C ASN A 130 34.67 -7.73 3.76
#